data_AF-A0A0J9UVC6-F1
#
_entry.id   AF-A0A0J9UVC6-F1
#
_cell.length_a   1.000
_cell.length_b   1.000
_cell.length_c   1.000
_cell.angle_alpha   90.00
_cell.angle_beta   90.00
_cell.angle_gamma   90.00
#
_symmetry.space_group_name_H-M   'P 1'
#
loop_
_entity.id
_entity.type
_entity.pdbx_description
1 polymer ?
#
loop_
_entity_poly.entity_id
_entity_poly.type
_entity_poly.pdbx_seq_one_letter_code
_entity_poly.pdbx_strand_id
1 'polypeptide(L)'
;MKRLEFNKSFGQFLKLASIELPSKNFYNYLKSSNEGLNQHYEECKSLYSLPNTDSKIIKICEKLVNYLKTNYEEEENNGDLKDHHCNLLSFWIYEQLNKKIKGTLPPIIPIYGGYQLILSDVLKDPKESQAIDCLRNVSVFAFDNWKDRKDLYDYCVDYDDIIKIAASSYEKCKEYEEYIKGKSRLYKQFDSLYTSTYNKENTKFYEKCKSYNPESVLPTLKCEQKFPEQAKAKGFSQDPVLLDSTPISVKKPDSTDTYGNVLLGVVVTSMTSGMLYKEDDFATVWDGIIIVQVT
;
A
#
# COMPACT_ATOMS: atom_id res chain seq x y z
N MET A 1 -3.89 14.56 24.85
CA MET A 1 -4.32 15.41 23.73
C MET A 1 -3.58 15.14 22.40
N LYS A 2 -2.31 14.71 22.38
CA LYS A 2 -1.52 14.52 21.13
C LYS A 2 -1.88 13.34 20.20
N ARG A 3 -2.67 12.36 20.65
CA ARG A 3 -3.03 11.16 19.85
C ARG A 3 -4.17 11.40 18.84
N LEU A 4 -5.00 12.41 19.09
CA LEU A 4 -6.17 12.73 18.26
C LEU A 4 -5.80 13.59 17.05
N GLU A 5 -4.74 14.41 17.13
CA GLU A 5 -4.29 15.27 16.03
C GLU A 5 -3.52 14.49 14.96
N PHE A 6 -2.76 13.45 15.34
CA PHE A 6 -2.05 12.59 14.39
C PHE A 6 -3.01 11.86 13.44
N ASN A 7 -4.15 11.36 13.96
CA ASN A 7 -5.17 10.68 13.15
C ASN A 7 -6.00 11.65 12.29
N LYS A 8 -6.15 12.90 12.72
CA LYS A 8 -6.91 13.93 11.99
C LYS A 8 -6.11 14.47 10.80
N SER A 9 -4.80 14.68 11.00
CA SER A 9 -3.84 15.01 9.95
C SER A 9 -3.79 13.90 8.88
N PHE A 10 -3.53 12.65 9.29
CA PHE A 10 -3.43 11.50 8.38
C PHE A 10 -4.73 11.26 7.57
N GLY A 11 -5.90 11.42 8.22
CA GLY A 11 -7.20 11.29 7.56
C GLY A 11 -7.55 12.41 6.59
N GLN A 12 -6.95 13.61 6.73
CA GLN A 12 -7.18 14.76 5.86
C GLN A 12 -6.23 14.75 4.65
N PHE A 13 -4.98 14.28 4.83
CA PHE A 13 -4.03 14.03 3.73
C PHE A 13 -4.52 12.95 2.76
N LEU A 14 -5.14 11.88 3.27
CA LEU A 14 -5.73 10.81 2.43
C LEU A 14 -6.85 11.27 1.49
N LYS A 15 -7.44 12.46 1.71
CA LYS A 15 -8.63 12.92 0.99
C LYS A 15 -8.30 13.62 -0.33
N LEU A 16 -7.12 14.24 -0.48
CA LEU A 16 -6.72 14.97 -1.69
C LEU A 16 -5.91 14.12 -2.69
N ALA A 17 -5.23 13.05 -2.25
CA ALA A 17 -4.62 12.04 -3.13
C ALA A 17 -5.65 11.12 -3.84
N SER A 18 -6.95 11.44 -3.76
CA SER A 18 -8.00 10.43 -3.93
C SER A 18 -8.44 10.07 -5.34
N ILE A 19 -7.94 10.79 -6.35
CA ILE A 19 -8.47 10.69 -7.72
C ILE A 19 -7.37 10.32 -8.73
N GLU A 20 -6.11 10.16 -8.30
CA GLU A 20 -4.98 10.04 -9.25
C GLU A 20 -4.36 8.64 -9.33
N LEU A 21 -4.64 7.73 -8.38
CA LEU A 21 -4.00 6.41 -8.38
C LEU A 21 -4.84 5.36 -9.14
N PRO A 22 -4.24 4.58 -10.06
CA PRO A 22 -4.96 3.58 -10.85
C PRO A 22 -5.80 2.60 -10.03
N SER A 23 -5.24 2.03 -8.96
CA SER A 23 -5.94 1.08 -8.08
C SER A 23 -7.15 1.74 -7.40
N LYS A 24 -7.00 2.98 -6.92
CA LYS A 24 -8.06 3.74 -6.27
C LYS A 24 -9.17 4.12 -7.25
N ASN A 25 -8.81 4.52 -8.46
CA ASN A 25 -9.76 4.80 -9.53
C ASN A 25 -10.55 3.55 -9.89
N PHE A 26 -9.89 2.40 -9.97
CA PHE A 26 -10.54 1.11 -10.17
C PHE A 26 -11.57 0.78 -9.07
N TYR A 27 -11.21 0.94 -7.79
CA TYR A 27 -12.13 0.68 -6.69
C TYR A 27 -13.28 1.70 -6.61
N ASN A 28 -13.01 2.95 -6.96
CA ASN A 28 -14.04 3.99 -7.04
C ASN A 28 -15.05 3.65 -8.14
N TYR A 29 -14.58 3.23 -9.32
CA TYR A 29 -15.44 2.75 -10.41
C TYR A 29 -16.36 1.63 -9.91
N LEU A 30 -15.82 0.59 -9.28
CA LEU A 30 -16.62 -0.52 -8.75
C LEU A 30 -17.60 -0.07 -7.67
N LYS A 31 -17.28 0.98 -6.91
CA LYS A 31 -18.17 1.53 -5.90
C LYS A 31 -19.32 2.32 -6.53
N SER A 32 -19.04 3.19 -7.51
CA SER A 32 -20.01 4.10 -8.14
C SER A 32 -20.84 3.45 -9.25
N SER A 33 -20.32 2.43 -9.94
CA SER A 33 -21.09 1.68 -10.94
C SER A 33 -22.28 1.02 -10.24
N ASN A 34 -23.51 1.40 -10.63
CA ASN A 34 -24.78 0.76 -10.24
C ASN A 34 -25.42 1.16 -8.91
N GLU A 35 -25.37 2.43 -8.49
CA GLU A 35 -26.26 2.88 -7.40
C GLU A 35 -27.76 2.97 -7.82
N GLY A 36 -28.10 2.87 -9.12
CA GLY A 36 -29.45 3.20 -9.61
C GLY A 36 -30.27 2.14 -10.34
N LEU A 37 -29.68 1.04 -10.84
CA LEU A 37 -30.41 0.03 -11.62
C LEU A 37 -30.02 -1.36 -11.13
N ASN A 38 -31.01 -2.20 -10.77
CA ASN A 38 -30.85 -3.62 -10.41
C ASN A 38 -30.45 -4.46 -11.65
N GLN A 39 -29.46 -4.00 -12.40
CA GLN A 39 -28.91 -4.71 -13.55
C GLN A 39 -28.22 -5.98 -13.05
N HIS A 40 -28.49 -7.09 -13.72
CA HIS A 40 -27.99 -8.42 -13.39
C HIS A 40 -28.54 -9.07 -12.11
N TYR A 41 -29.60 -8.53 -11.52
CA TYR A 41 -30.26 -9.15 -10.38
C TYR A 41 -30.77 -10.57 -10.71
N GLU A 42 -31.36 -10.75 -11.88
CA GLU A 42 -31.94 -12.03 -12.31
C GLU A 42 -30.87 -13.10 -12.51
N GLU A 43 -29.70 -12.72 -13.01
CA GLU A 43 -28.51 -13.57 -13.11
C GLU A 43 -27.95 -13.93 -11.72
N CYS A 44 -27.97 -13.00 -10.78
CA CYS A 44 -27.33 -13.15 -9.47
C CYS A 44 -28.23 -13.75 -8.37
N LYS A 45 -29.57 -13.71 -8.51
CA LYS A 45 -30.51 -14.12 -7.45
C LYS A 45 -30.38 -15.59 -7.03
N SER A 46 -29.80 -16.45 -7.87
CA SER A 46 -29.56 -17.85 -7.54
C SER A 46 -28.67 -18.02 -6.30
N LEU A 47 -27.80 -17.05 -6.00
CA LEU A 47 -26.93 -17.05 -4.82
C LEU A 47 -27.67 -16.99 -3.50
N TYR A 48 -28.94 -16.54 -3.46
CA TYR A 48 -29.74 -16.54 -2.23
C TYR A 48 -29.93 -17.95 -1.66
N SER A 49 -29.74 -18.99 -2.46
CA SER A 49 -29.73 -20.37 -2.00
C SER A 49 -28.51 -20.73 -1.14
N LEU A 50 -27.43 -19.93 -1.20
CA LEU A 50 -26.21 -20.15 -0.44
C LEU A 50 -26.30 -19.55 0.97
N PRO A 51 -25.69 -20.21 1.99
CA PRO A 51 -25.58 -19.64 3.32
C PRO A 51 -24.82 -18.31 3.31
N ASN A 52 -25.19 -17.39 4.21
CA ASN A 52 -24.56 -16.06 4.38
C ASN A 52 -24.73 -15.10 3.20
N THR A 53 -25.58 -15.43 2.24
CA THR A 53 -25.97 -14.52 1.16
C THR A 53 -27.10 -13.59 1.61
N ASP A 54 -26.95 -12.30 1.32
CA ASP A 54 -28.03 -11.31 1.40
C ASP A 54 -27.95 -10.34 0.20
N SER A 55 -28.81 -9.33 0.20
CA SER A 55 -28.85 -8.34 -0.88
C SER A 55 -27.52 -7.60 -1.11
N LYS A 56 -26.62 -7.53 -0.12
CA LYS A 56 -25.28 -6.94 -0.32
C LYS A 56 -24.37 -7.88 -1.11
N ILE A 57 -24.45 -9.18 -0.84
CA ILE A 57 -23.73 -10.23 -1.59
C ILE A 57 -24.22 -10.29 -3.04
N ILE A 58 -25.54 -10.14 -3.26
CA ILE A 58 -26.11 -10.03 -4.61
C ILE A 58 -25.60 -8.79 -5.33
N LYS A 59 -25.57 -7.62 -4.67
CA LYS A 59 -25.03 -6.39 -5.28
C LYS A 59 -23.56 -6.49 -5.68
N ILE A 60 -22.76 -7.28 -4.97
CA ILE A 60 -21.36 -7.56 -5.36
C ILE A 60 -21.34 -8.37 -6.66
N CYS A 61 -22.20 -9.40 -6.79
CA CYS A 61 -22.36 -10.16 -8.02
C CYS A 61 -22.81 -9.28 -9.19
N GLU A 62 -23.80 -8.42 -9.00
CA GLU A 62 -24.30 -7.53 -10.05
C GLU A 62 -23.19 -6.60 -10.58
N LYS A 63 -22.39 -6.03 -9.68
CA LYS A 63 -21.22 -5.20 -10.02
C LYS A 63 -20.15 -5.99 -10.78
N LEU A 64 -19.88 -7.22 -10.34
CA LEU A 64 -18.94 -8.13 -10.98
C LEU A 64 -19.38 -8.46 -12.42
N VAL A 65 -20.63 -8.90 -12.61
CA VAL A 65 -21.18 -9.24 -13.92
C VAL A 65 -21.17 -8.02 -14.84
N ASN A 66 -21.58 -6.86 -14.33
CA ASN A 66 -21.55 -5.62 -15.11
C ASN A 66 -20.13 -5.25 -15.54
N TYR A 67 -19.17 -5.24 -14.59
CA TYR A 67 -17.78 -4.92 -14.87
C TYR A 67 -17.20 -5.84 -15.96
N LEU A 68 -17.41 -7.15 -15.85
CA LEU A 68 -16.86 -8.11 -16.81
C LEU A 68 -17.57 -8.04 -18.16
N LYS A 69 -18.90 -7.85 -18.23
CA LYS A 69 -19.58 -7.63 -19.51
C LYS A 69 -19.05 -6.40 -20.23
N THR A 70 -19.04 -5.24 -19.58
CA THR A 70 -18.62 -3.99 -20.22
C THR A 70 -17.16 -4.03 -20.66
N ASN A 71 -16.24 -4.49 -19.80
CA ASN A 71 -14.81 -4.46 -20.11
C ASN A 71 -14.31 -5.58 -21.05
N TYR A 72 -15.12 -6.62 -21.30
CA TYR A 72 -14.84 -7.65 -22.31
C TYR A 72 -15.68 -7.47 -23.60
N GLU A 73 -16.69 -6.60 -23.60
CA GLU A 73 -17.42 -6.19 -24.80
C GLU A 73 -16.68 -5.11 -25.59
N GLU A 74 -15.96 -4.23 -24.90
CA GLU A 74 -15.01 -3.31 -25.51
C GLU A 74 -13.71 -4.08 -25.81
N GLU A 75 -13.64 -4.71 -26.99
CA GLU A 75 -12.34 -5.10 -27.58
C GLU A 75 -11.42 -3.86 -27.51
N GLU A 76 -10.25 -3.99 -26.85
CA GLU A 76 -9.28 -2.90 -26.58
C GLU A 76 -9.41 -2.12 -25.26
N ASN A 77 -9.19 -2.76 -24.12
CA ASN A 77 -8.62 -2.03 -22.98
C ASN A 77 -7.11 -1.79 -23.20
N ASN A 78 -6.78 -0.83 -24.08
CA ASN A 78 -5.44 -0.23 -24.27
C ASN A 78 -5.09 0.70 -23.08
N GLY A 79 -5.09 0.16 -21.86
CA GLY A 79 -4.81 0.93 -20.64
C GLY A 79 -3.81 0.24 -19.73
N ASP A 80 -3.14 1.04 -18.89
CA ASP A 80 -2.13 0.60 -17.91
C ASP A 80 -2.64 -0.45 -16.90
N LEU A 81 -3.97 -0.66 -16.83
CA LEU A 81 -4.62 -1.62 -15.93
C LEU A 81 -5.04 -2.94 -16.60
N LYS A 82 -4.82 -3.12 -17.91
CA LYS A 82 -5.25 -4.33 -18.64
C LYS A 82 -4.75 -5.62 -17.98
N ASP A 83 -3.51 -5.61 -17.49
CA ASP A 83 -2.89 -6.78 -16.87
C ASP A 83 -3.18 -6.89 -15.36
N HIS A 84 -3.90 -5.91 -14.79
CA HIS A 84 -4.07 -5.77 -13.35
C HIS A 84 -5.52 -5.85 -12.88
N HIS A 85 -6.47 -5.56 -13.78
CA HIS A 85 -7.88 -5.43 -13.43
C HIS A 85 -8.46 -6.67 -12.75
N CYS A 86 -8.08 -7.89 -13.16
CA CYS A 86 -8.53 -9.14 -12.55
C CYS A 86 -8.04 -9.32 -11.11
N ASN A 87 -6.79 -8.99 -10.84
CA ASN A 87 -6.23 -9.08 -9.49
C ASN A 87 -6.85 -8.01 -8.58
N LEU A 88 -7.00 -6.77 -9.07
CA LEU A 88 -7.69 -5.69 -8.35
C LEU A 88 -9.15 -6.07 -8.06
N LEU A 89 -9.87 -6.61 -9.04
CA LEU A 89 -11.24 -7.09 -8.89
C LEU A 89 -11.34 -8.19 -7.84
N SER A 90 -10.46 -9.17 -7.90
CA SER A 90 -10.46 -10.28 -6.97
C SER A 90 -10.18 -9.82 -5.53
N PHE A 91 -9.22 -8.90 -5.33
CA PHE A 91 -8.97 -8.27 -4.03
C PHE A 91 -10.17 -7.47 -3.52
N TRP A 92 -10.84 -6.73 -4.40
CA TRP A 92 -12.03 -5.95 -4.04
C TRP A 92 -13.18 -6.85 -3.59
N ILE A 93 -13.51 -7.90 -4.37
CA ILE A 93 -14.55 -8.88 -4.03
C ILE A 93 -14.25 -9.50 -2.67
N TYR A 94 -13.02 -10.00 -2.51
CA TYR A 94 -12.60 -10.64 -1.26
C TYR A 94 -12.73 -9.67 -0.07
N GLU A 95 -12.31 -8.42 -0.22
CA GLU A 95 -12.48 -7.39 0.80
C GLU A 95 -13.95 -7.18 1.17
N GLN A 96 -14.85 -7.09 0.17
CA GLN A 96 -16.28 -6.89 0.42
C GLN A 96 -16.90 -8.08 1.17
N LEU A 97 -16.57 -9.31 0.74
CA LEU A 97 -17.02 -10.55 1.39
C LEU A 97 -16.50 -10.62 2.83
N ASN A 98 -15.21 -10.37 3.04
CA ASN A 98 -14.59 -10.40 4.36
C ASN A 98 -15.20 -9.34 5.31
N LYS A 99 -15.48 -8.12 4.82
CA LYS A 99 -16.16 -7.06 5.61
C LYS A 99 -17.57 -7.48 6.03
N LYS A 100 -18.29 -8.19 5.16
CA LYS A 100 -19.67 -8.61 5.39
C LYS A 100 -19.76 -9.81 6.32
N ILE A 101 -18.99 -10.86 6.03
CA ILE A 101 -19.06 -12.14 6.72
C ILE A 101 -18.31 -12.08 8.06
N LYS A 102 -17.28 -11.21 8.18
CA LYS A 102 -16.44 -11.08 9.39
C LYS A 102 -15.88 -12.42 9.89
N GLY A 103 -15.62 -13.35 8.97
CA GLY A 103 -15.32 -14.74 9.28
C GLY A 103 -14.06 -15.25 8.58
N THR A 104 -13.70 -16.49 8.91
CA THR A 104 -12.63 -17.26 8.28
C THR A 104 -13.00 -17.63 6.83
N LEU A 105 -12.10 -18.26 6.09
CA LEU A 105 -12.33 -18.65 4.70
C LEU A 105 -13.61 -19.48 4.43
N PRO A 106 -14.01 -20.47 5.25
CA PRO A 106 -15.04 -21.44 4.88
C PRO A 106 -16.39 -20.85 4.41
N PRO A 107 -16.95 -19.79 5.02
CA PRO A 107 -18.18 -19.17 4.52
C PRO A 107 -17.98 -18.29 3.27
N ILE A 108 -16.76 -17.86 2.99
CA ILE A 108 -16.42 -17.05 1.79
C ILE A 108 -16.32 -17.94 0.55
N ILE A 109 -15.71 -19.13 0.67
CA ILE A 109 -15.51 -20.06 -0.47
C ILE A 109 -16.78 -20.29 -1.30
N PRO A 110 -17.92 -20.73 -0.71
CA PRO A 110 -19.09 -21.07 -1.52
C PRO A 110 -19.66 -19.86 -2.25
N ILE A 111 -19.61 -18.67 -1.63
CA ILE A 111 -20.08 -17.43 -2.26
C ILE A 111 -19.16 -17.03 -3.41
N TYR A 112 -17.85 -17.08 -3.20
CA TYR A 112 -16.85 -16.73 -4.22
C TYR A 112 -16.93 -17.71 -5.41
N GLY A 113 -17.07 -19.01 -5.15
CA GLY A 113 -17.30 -20.02 -6.19
C GLY A 113 -18.63 -19.83 -6.92
N GLY A 114 -19.69 -19.42 -6.20
CA GLY A 114 -20.97 -19.04 -6.78
C GLY A 114 -20.85 -17.89 -7.79
N TYR A 115 -19.99 -16.90 -7.51
CA TYR A 115 -19.70 -15.85 -8.48
C TYR A 115 -19.05 -16.38 -9.76
N GLN A 116 -18.12 -17.32 -9.66
CA GLN A 116 -17.48 -17.94 -10.83
C GLN A 116 -18.51 -18.72 -11.68
N LEU A 117 -19.44 -19.44 -11.04
CA LEU A 117 -20.51 -20.15 -11.73
C LEU A 117 -21.43 -19.20 -12.50
N ILE A 118 -21.84 -18.09 -11.87
CA ILE A 118 -22.69 -17.08 -12.55
C ILE A 118 -21.97 -16.49 -13.75
N LEU A 119 -20.66 -16.22 -13.66
CA LEU A 119 -19.91 -15.71 -14.80
C LEU A 119 -19.85 -16.72 -15.94
N SER A 120 -19.69 -18.01 -15.65
CA SER A 120 -19.76 -19.10 -16.63
C SER A 120 -21.11 -19.11 -17.36
N ASP A 121 -22.21 -18.95 -16.61
CA ASP A 121 -23.55 -18.97 -17.20
C ASP A 121 -23.83 -17.74 -18.07
N VAL A 122 -23.26 -16.59 -17.70
CA VAL A 122 -23.63 -15.29 -18.25
C VAL A 122 -22.72 -14.86 -19.41
N LEU A 123 -21.45 -15.24 -19.39
CA LEU A 123 -20.48 -14.90 -20.43
C LEU A 123 -20.29 -16.12 -21.30
N LYS A 124 -20.62 -16.03 -22.59
CA LYS A 124 -20.50 -17.15 -23.54
C LYS A 124 -19.23 -17.05 -24.37
N ASP A 125 -18.77 -18.18 -24.88
CA ASP A 125 -17.53 -18.32 -25.64
C ASP A 125 -17.33 -17.28 -26.76
N PRO A 126 -16.09 -16.74 -26.91
CA PRO A 126 -14.84 -17.08 -26.18
C PRO A 126 -14.61 -16.28 -24.87
N LYS A 127 -15.59 -15.48 -24.42
CA LYS A 127 -15.44 -14.55 -23.28
C LYS A 127 -15.58 -15.23 -21.91
N GLU A 128 -16.16 -16.42 -21.89
CA GLU A 128 -16.41 -17.22 -20.68
C GLU A 128 -15.11 -17.56 -19.94
N SER A 129 -14.18 -18.24 -20.61
CA SER A 129 -12.92 -18.68 -20.00
C SER A 129 -12.11 -17.52 -19.44
N GLN A 130 -12.02 -16.41 -20.18
CA GLN A 130 -11.22 -15.25 -19.76
C GLN A 130 -11.79 -14.59 -18.50
N ALA A 131 -13.11 -14.51 -18.39
CA ALA A 131 -13.78 -13.92 -17.25
C ALA A 131 -13.75 -14.81 -16.01
N ILE A 132 -13.86 -16.14 -16.16
CA ILE A 132 -13.68 -17.09 -15.06
C ILE A 132 -12.24 -17.02 -14.54
N ASP A 133 -11.25 -17.01 -15.43
CA ASP A 133 -9.83 -16.94 -15.08
C ASP A 133 -9.47 -15.61 -14.38
N CYS A 134 -10.26 -14.57 -14.62
CA CYS A 134 -10.12 -13.27 -13.98
C CYS A 134 -10.33 -13.34 -12.45
N LEU A 135 -11.20 -14.25 -11.98
CA LEU A 135 -11.40 -14.48 -10.55
C LEU A 135 -10.44 -15.54 -10.03
N ARG A 136 -9.44 -15.09 -9.27
CA ARG A 136 -8.44 -15.98 -8.66
C ARG A 136 -9.08 -16.90 -7.63
N ASN A 137 -8.52 -18.09 -7.46
CA ASN A 137 -8.95 -18.98 -6.37
C ASN A 137 -8.84 -18.24 -5.04
N VAL A 138 -9.92 -18.26 -4.26
CA VAL A 138 -10.00 -17.54 -2.98
C VAL A 138 -8.86 -17.91 -2.00
N SER A 139 -8.31 -19.13 -2.09
CA SER A 139 -7.17 -19.57 -1.27
C SER A 139 -5.89 -18.76 -1.53
N VAL A 140 -5.78 -18.11 -2.70
CA VAL A 140 -4.65 -17.26 -3.10
C VAL A 140 -4.53 -16.03 -2.20
N PHE A 141 -5.63 -15.60 -1.56
CA PHE A 141 -5.66 -14.39 -0.73
C PHE A 141 -5.15 -14.58 0.71
N ALA A 142 -4.66 -15.76 1.10
CA ALA A 142 -4.02 -16.09 2.39
C ALA A 142 -4.43 -15.19 3.59
N PHE A 143 -5.34 -15.72 4.41
CA PHE A 143 -6.34 -14.98 5.20
C PHE A 143 -5.84 -14.00 6.27
N ASP A 144 -4.64 -14.15 6.82
CA ASP A 144 -4.19 -13.24 7.89
C ASP A 144 -3.55 -11.96 7.35
N ASN A 145 -2.93 -12.05 6.17
CA ASN A 145 -2.16 -10.95 5.59
C ASN A 145 -2.76 -10.41 4.29
N TRP A 146 -3.98 -10.80 3.92
CA TRP A 146 -4.63 -10.32 2.68
C TRP A 146 -4.62 -8.80 2.53
N LYS A 147 -4.73 -8.05 3.63
CA LYS A 147 -4.66 -6.58 3.63
C LYS A 147 -3.28 -6.09 3.21
N ASP A 148 -2.23 -6.69 3.76
CA ASP A 148 -0.85 -6.35 3.44
C ASP A 148 -0.49 -6.79 2.01
N ARG A 149 -1.01 -7.95 1.55
CA ARG A 149 -0.87 -8.40 0.16
C ARG A 149 -1.56 -7.44 -0.82
N LYS A 150 -2.78 -7.03 -0.49
CA LYS A 150 -3.55 -6.05 -1.25
C LYS A 150 -2.82 -4.71 -1.29
N ASP A 151 -2.34 -4.22 -0.15
CA ASP A 151 -1.63 -2.94 -0.07
C ASP A 151 -0.30 -2.96 -0.85
N LEU A 152 0.42 -4.08 -0.83
CA LEU A 152 1.62 -4.28 -1.65
C LEU A 152 1.27 -4.27 -3.14
N TYR A 153 0.23 -5.00 -3.54
CA TYR A 153 -0.19 -5.09 -4.93
C TYR A 153 -0.68 -3.74 -5.46
N ASP A 154 -1.54 -3.04 -4.69
CA ASP A 154 -2.02 -1.70 -5.01
C ASP A 154 -0.84 -0.73 -5.18
N TYR A 155 0.12 -0.75 -4.25
CA TYR A 155 1.33 0.06 -4.37
C TYR A 155 2.12 -0.22 -5.65
N CYS A 156 2.30 -1.49 -6.03
CA CYS A 156 3.03 -1.84 -7.23
C CYS A 156 2.30 -1.45 -8.52
N VAL A 157 0.97 -1.51 -8.54
CA VAL A 157 0.17 -1.01 -9.65
C VAL A 157 0.27 0.52 -9.75
N ASP A 158 0.26 1.21 -8.61
CA ASP A 158 0.20 2.67 -8.56
C ASP A 158 1.57 3.36 -8.70
N TYR A 159 2.68 2.63 -8.54
CA TYR A 159 4.01 3.21 -8.36
C TYR A 159 4.46 4.15 -9.47
N ASP A 160 4.24 3.78 -10.73
CA ASP A 160 4.70 4.61 -11.85
C ASP A 160 3.97 5.95 -11.88
N ASP A 161 2.66 5.96 -11.63
CA ASP A 161 1.88 7.18 -11.56
C ASP A 161 2.21 7.99 -10.32
N ILE A 162 2.50 7.33 -9.19
CA ILE A 162 3.06 7.99 -8.00
C ILE A 162 4.31 8.79 -8.36
N ILE A 163 5.26 8.20 -9.11
CA ILE A 163 6.49 8.90 -9.50
C ILE A 163 6.22 10.03 -10.49
N LYS A 164 5.31 9.83 -11.46
CA LYS A 164 4.90 10.90 -12.39
C LYS A 164 4.27 12.09 -11.64
N ILE A 165 3.35 11.83 -10.73
CA ILE A 165 2.66 12.88 -9.96
C ILE A 165 3.63 13.55 -8.98
N ALA A 166 4.53 12.80 -8.35
CA ALA A 166 5.56 13.36 -7.47
C ALA A 166 6.48 14.34 -8.19
N ALA A 167 6.65 14.21 -9.52
CA ALA A 167 7.43 15.15 -10.32
C ALA A 167 6.68 16.45 -10.67
N SER A 168 5.39 16.57 -10.35
CA SER A 168 4.58 17.75 -10.72
C SER A 168 4.78 18.97 -9.80
N SER A 169 5.09 18.75 -8.52
CA SER A 169 5.32 19.83 -7.55
C SER A 169 6.08 19.35 -6.33
N TYR A 170 6.67 20.29 -5.59
CA TYR A 170 7.35 20.00 -4.33
C TYR A 170 6.39 19.38 -3.30
N GLU A 171 5.17 19.92 -3.20
CA GLU A 171 4.13 19.42 -2.31
C GLU A 171 3.79 17.95 -2.58
N LYS A 172 3.52 17.61 -3.85
CA LYS A 172 3.24 16.23 -4.27
C LYS A 172 4.45 15.33 -4.07
N CYS A 173 5.65 15.82 -4.33
CA CYS A 173 6.88 15.07 -4.10
C CYS A 173 7.02 14.66 -2.63
N LYS A 174 6.90 15.61 -1.68
CA LYS A 174 6.99 15.31 -0.25
C LYS A 174 5.86 14.41 0.25
N GLU A 175 4.65 14.60 -0.28
CA GLU A 175 3.51 13.73 0.02
C GLU A 175 3.82 12.27 -0.35
N TYR A 176 4.27 12.04 -1.58
CA TYR A 176 4.57 10.68 -2.06
C TYR A 176 5.85 10.10 -1.48
N GLU A 177 6.82 10.92 -1.09
CA GLU A 177 8.00 10.47 -0.33
C GLU A 177 7.58 9.83 1.01
N GLU A 178 6.72 10.48 1.78
CA GLU A 178 6.20 9.92 3.03
C GLU A 178 5.30 8.70 2.80
N TYR A 179 4.48 8.72 1.74
CA TYR A 179 3.67 7.56 1.34
C TYR A 179 4.53 6.33 1.01
N ILE A 180 5.57 6.50 0.18
CA ILE A 180 6.51 5.44 -0.21
C ILE A 180 7.27 4.91 1.01
N LYS A 181 7.74 5.80 1.88
CA LYS A 181 8.39 5.43 3.14
C LYS A 181 7.49 4.58 4.05
N GLY A 182 6.17 4.83 4.03
CA GLY A 182 5.18 3.99 4.71
C GLY A 182 5.15 2.54 4.21
N LYS A 183 5.57 2.28 2.96
CA LYS A 183 5.55 0.93 2.37
C LYS A 183 6.75 0.07 2.76
N SER A 184 7.76 0.62 3.45
CA SER A 184 8.99 -0.13 3.80
C SER A 184 8.70 -1.40 4.61
N ARG A 185 7.67 -1.40 5.47
CA ARG A 185 7.27 -2.60 6.23
C ARG A 185 6.86 -3.75 5.30
N LEU A 186 6.11 -3.46 4.24
CA LEU A 186 5.65 -4.47 3.29
C LEU A 186 6.84 -5.07 2.52
N TYR A 187 7.80 -4.24 2.13
CA TYR A 187 8.97 -4.70 1.36
C TYR A 187 9.94 -5.57 2.17
N LYS A 188 10.01 -5.40 3.50
CA LYS A 188 10.74 -6.34 4.37
C LYS A 188 10.18 -7.77 4.32
N GLN A 189 8.91 -7.92 3.92
CA GLN A 189 8.22 -9.19 3.79
C GLN A 189 7.78 -9.46 2.35
N PHE A 190 8.43 -8.82 1.36
CA PHE A 190 8.00 -8.79 -0.03
C PHE A 190 7.74 -10.19 -0.59
N ASP A 191 8.71 -11.11 -0.49
CA ASP A 191 8.58 -12.45 -1.06
C ASP A 191 7.46 -13.29 -0.39
N SER A 192 7.13 -13.00 0.87
CA SER A 192 6.02 -13.65 1.58
C SER A 192 4.66 -13.06 1.21
N LEU A 193 4.59 -11.73 1.04
CA LEU A 193 3.37 -11.00 0.72
C LEU A 193 3.03 -11.04 -0.77
N TYR A 194 4.02 -11.09 -1.65
CA TYR A 194 3.79 -11.17 -3.08
C TYR A 194 3.13 -12.51 -3.41
N THR A 195 1.99 -12.45 -4.08
CA THR A 195 1.25 -13.64 -4.46
C THR A 195 1.98 -14.36 -5.59
N SER A 196 2.51 -15.56 -5.30
CA SER A 196 3.36 -16.30 -6.23
C SER A 196 2.68 -16.65 -7.56
N THR A 197 1.35 -16.82 -7.58
CA THR A 197 0.56 -17.00 -8.81
C THR A 197 0.75 -15.83 -9.77
N TYR A 198 0.79 -14.58 -9.27
CA TYR A 198 0.97 -13.39 -10.10
C TYR A 198 2.37 -13.34 -10.72
N ASN A 199 3.39 -13.88 -10.04
CA ASN A 199 4.76 -13.93 -10.55
C ASN A 199 4.87 -14.90 -11.74
N LYS A 200 4.23 -16.08 -11.63
CA LYS A 200 4.24 -17.08 -12.71
C LYS A 200 3.57 -16.58 -13.98
N GLU A 201 2.49 -15.82 -13.83
CA GLU A 201 1.72 -15.28 -14.95
C GLU A 201 2.34 -13.99 -15.52
N ASN A 202 3.02 -13.21 -14.67
CA ASN A 202 3.60 -11.92 -15.06
C ASN A 202 4.94 -11.65 -14.34
N THR A 203 5.97 -12.38 -14.75
CA THR A 203 7.33 -12.25 -14.16
C THR A 203 7.91 -10.86 -14.34
N LYS A 204 7.60 -10.18 -15.46
CA LYS A 204 8.03 -8.80 -15.70
C LYS A 204 7.49 -7.85 -14.64
N PHE A 205 6.21 -7.97 -14.29
CA PHE A 205 5.60 -7.15 -13.25
C PHE A 205 6.16 -7.48 -11.86
N TYR A 206 6.45 -8.75 -11.56
CA TYR A 206 7.12 -9.12 -10.30
C TYR A 206 8.46 -8.39 -10.14
N GLU A 207 9.35 -8.47 -11.13
CA GLU A 207 10.66 -7.81 -11.07
C GLU A 207 10.53 -6.29 -10.96
N LYS A 208 9.56 -5.71 -11.69
CA LYS A 208 9.25 -4.29 -11.62
C LYS A 208 8.80 -3.88 -10.21
N CYS A 209 7.81 -4.59 -9.65
CA CYS A 209 7.31 -4.42 -8.29
C CYS A 209 8.43 -4.56 -7.25
N LYS A 210 9.31 -5.55 -7.40
CA LYS A 210 10.47 -5.73 -6.53
C LYS A 210 11.44 -4.54 -6.56
N SER A 211 11.64 -3.94 -7.73
CA SER A 211 12.49 -2.75 -7.90
C SER A 211 11.94 -1.49 -7.24
N TYR A 212 10.64 -1.46 -6.91
CA TYR A 212 9.99 -0.34 -6.24
C TYR A 212 10.22 -0.30 -4.74
N ASN A 213 11.17 -1.08 -4.22
CA ASN A 213 11.52 -1.08 -2.82
C ASN A 213 11.81 0.35 -2.32
N PRO A 214 11.11 0.84 -1.29
CA PRO A 214 11.33 2.16 -0.69
C PRO A 214 12.80 2.48 -0.40
N GLU A 215 13.58 1.50 0.07
CA GLU A 215 15.02 1.68 0.33
C GLU A 215 15.81 2.04 -0.93
N SER A 216 15.38 1.53 -2.08
CA SER A 216 16.01 1.81 -3.38
C SER A 216 15.50 3.10 -4.01
N VAL A 217 14.21 3.40 -3.88
CA VAL A 217 13.57 4.48 -4.66
C VAL A 217 13.53 5.83 -3.93
N LEU A 218 13.46 5.85 -2.60
CA LEU A 218 13.45 7.10 -1.83
C LEU A 218 14.66 7.99 -2.12
N PRO A 219 15.91 7.48 -2.20
CA PRO A 219 17.07 8.28 -2.55
C PRO A 219 17.02 8.89 -3.97
N THR A 220 16.12 8.42 -4.83
CA THR A 220 15.97 8.89 -6.21
C THR A 220 14.91 9.99 -6.37
N LEU A 221 13.99 10.14 -5.40
CA LEU A 221 12.95 11.18 -5.43
C LEU A 221 13.58 12.57 -5.37
N LYS A 222 14.53 12.78 -4.45
CA LYS A 222 15.33 14.01 -4.27
C LYS A 222 14.50 15.29 -4.40
N CYS A 223 13.39 15.37 -3.67
CA CYS A 223 12.41 16.45 -3.79
C CYS A 223 13.04 17.85 -3.64
N GLU A 224 13.97 18.01 -2.71
CA GLU A 224 14.67 19.26 -2.44
C GLU A 224 15.57 19.68 -3.61
N GLN A 225 16.12 18.73 -4.37
CA GLN A 225 16.93 19.01 -5.56
C GLN A 225 16.06 19.32 -6.78
N LYS A 226 14.93 18.63 -6.92
CA LYS A 226 13.97 18.86 -8.03
C LYS A 226 13.26 20.21 -7.91
N PHE A 227 13.08 20.71 -6.69
CA PHE A 227 12.34 21.93 -6.40
C PHE A 227 13.08 22.84 -5.40
N PRO A 228 14.24 23.40 -5.80
CA PRO A 228 15.15 24.09 -4.89
C PRO A 228 14.57 25.42 -4.36
N GLU A 229 13.75 26.12 -5.15
CA GLU A 229 13.14 27.39 -4.74
C GLU A 229 12.11 27.17 -3.62
N GLN A 230 11.25 26.16 -3.76
CA GLN A 230 10.25 25.80 -2.77
C GLN A 230 10.91 25.22 -1.50
N ALA A 231 11.98 24.45 -1.64
CA ALA A 231 12.76 23.94 -0.51
C ALA A 231 13.35 25.09 0.32
N LYS A 232 13.98 26.08 -0.34
CA LYS A 232 14.51 27.29 0.32
C LYS A 232 13.42 28.09 1.01
N ALA A 233 12.27 28.29 0.36
CA ALA A 233 11.14 29.01 0.94
C ALA A 233 10.57 28.33 2.20
N LYS A 234 10.69 27.00 2.32
CA LYS A 234 10.29 26.24 3.52
C LYS A 234 11.42 26.07 4.55
N GLY A 235 12.53 26.79 4.40
CA GLY A 235 13.64 26.78 5.35
C GLY A 235 14.57 25.56 5.25
N PHE A 236 14.49 24.79 4.16
CA PHE A 236 15.51 23.78 3.87
C PHE A 236 16.70 24.44 3.17
N SER A 237 17.73 24.77 3.95
CA SER A 237 19.04 25.12 3.41
C SER A 237 19.75 23.83 2.99
N GLN A 238 19.98 23.64 1.69
CA GLN A 238 20.97 22.66 1.24
C GLN A 238 22.34 23.24 1.53
N ASP A 239 23.09 22.60 2.43
CA ASP A 239 24.55 22.73 2.40
C ASP A 239 25.02 22.22 1.02
N PRO A 240 25.89 22.95 0.31
CA PRO A 240 26.38 22.50 -0.98
C PRO A 240 27.19 21.22 -0.78
N VAL A 241 26.70 20.11 -1.33
CA VAL A 241 27.50 18.91 -1.55
C VAL A 241 28.61 19.31 -2.52
N LEU A 242 29.81 19.50 -1.98
CA LEU A 242 31.05 19.65 -2.74
C LEU A 242 31.31 18.36 -3.51
N LEU A 243 30.95 18.38 -4.80
CA LEU A 243 31.63 17.58 -5.80
C LEU A 243 32.96 18.27 -6.08
N ASP A 244 34.06 17.74 -5.55
CA ASP A 244 35.34 17.90 -6.22
C ASP A 244 36.17 16.63 -6.08
N SER A 245 36.53 16.07 -7.23
CA SER A 245 37.61 15.11 -7.37
C SER A 245 37.95 14.99 -8.85
N THR A 246 38.91 15.80 -9.30
CA THR A 246 39.92 15.39 -10.28
C THR A 246 41.14 16.34 -10.19
N PRO A 247 42.36 15.92 -10.58
CA PRO A 247 43.24 15.16 -9.69
C PRO A 247 44.70 15.70 -9.60
N ILE A 248 45.51 15.02 -8.77
CA ILE A 248 46.99 14.85 -8.81
C ILE A 248 47.89 15.77 -7.95
N SER A 249 48.72 15.07 -7.15
CA SER A 249 50.14 15.29 -6.82
C SER A 249 50.59 15.79 -5.44
N VAL A 250 51.13 14.83 -4.68
CA VAL A 250 52.54 14.78 -4.20
C VAL A 250 52.99 15.76 -3.09
N LYS A 251 53.21 15.14 -1.92
CA LYS A 251 54.23 15.35 -0.86
C LYS A 251 54.21 16.66 -0.01
N LYS A 252 53.93 16.42 1.27
CA LYS A 252 54.22 17.20 2.50
C LYS A 252 55.74 17.20 2.83
N PRO A 253 56.20 17.80 3.95
CA PRO A 253 56.07 19.16 4.52
C PRO A 253 57.45 19.83 4.75
N ASP A 254 57.52 21.11 5.11
CA ASP A 254 58.15 21.53 6.39
C ASP A 254 57.94 23.02 6.71
N SER A 255 58.15 23.33 7.99
CA SER A 255 58.35 24.65 8.62
C SER A 255 57.19 25.26 9.42
N THR A 256 57.51 25.41 10.69
CA THR A 256 56.91 26.13 11.82
C THR A 256 56.71 27.63 11.54
N ASP A 257 55.65 28.24 12.06
CA ASP A 257 55.75 29.18 13.20
C ASP A 257 54.41 29.72 13.74
N THR A 258 54.51 30.39 14.87
CA THR A 258 53.57 30.53 15.98
C THR A 258 52.85 31.90 16.00
N TYR A 259 51.55 31.92 16.38
CA TYR A 259 50.74 32.96 17.08
C TYR A 259 49.28 32.82 16.58
N GLY A 260 48.23 32.64 17.38
CA GLY A 260 47.97 33.18 18.71
C GLY A 260 46.80 34.17 18.57
N ASN A 261 45.55 33.68 18.67
CA ASN A 261 44.39 34.49 19.04
C ASN A 261 43.38 33.62 19.79
N VAL A 262 43.42 33.76 21.11
CA VAL A 262 42.45 33.27 22.08
C VAL A 262 41.33 34.31 22.16
N LEU A 263 40.09 33.92 21.87
CA LEU A 263 38.91 34.54 22.48
C LEU A 263 37.89 33.46 22.86
N LEU A 264 37.55 33.49 24.13
CA LEU A 264 36.66 32.62 24.89
C LEU A 264 35.21 32.71 24.41
N GLY A 265 34.51 31.57 24.39
CA GLY A 265 33.08 31.51 24.08
C GLY A 265 32.42 30.19 24.49
N VAL A 266 32.21 30.03 25.79
CA VAL A 266 31.16 29.23 26.47
C VAL A 266 30.94 27.79 25.99
N VAL A 267 31.46 26.83 26.77
CA VAL A 267 30.99 25.44 26.78
C VAL A 267 29.72 25.36 27.63
N VAL A 268 28.55 25.18 27.00
CA VAL A 268 27.37 24.67 27.71
C VAL A 268 27.36 23.15 27.56
N THR A 269 27.92 22.45 28.55
CA THR A 269 27.64 21.02 28.72
C THR A 269 26.26 20.87 29.36
N SER A 270 25.21 20.65 28.56
CA SER A 270 23.98 20.09 29.11
C SER A 270 24.20 18.59 29.34
N MET A 271 24.58 18.24 30.56
CA MET A 271 24.48 16.88 31.08
C MET A 271 23.01 16.55 31.41
N THR A 272 22.71 15.26 31.42
CA THR A 272 21.49 14.55 31.86
C THR A 272 20.38 14.41 30.80
N SER A 273 19.83 13.24 30.50
CA SER A 273 19.69 12.02 31.31
C SER A 273 19.72 10.75 30.44
N GLY A 274 20.51 9.77 30.86
CA GLY A 274 20.32 8.38 30.48
C GLY A 274 19.10 7.82 31.21
N MET A 275 18.24 7.10 30.50
CA MET A 275 17.12 6.37 31.09
C MET A 275 17.64 4.98 31.47
N LEU A 276 17.86 4.77 32.77
CA LEU A 276 17.94 3.44 33.38
C LEU A 276 16.52 2.86 33.37
N TYR A 277 16.34 1.70 32.73
CA TYR A 277 15.15 0.88 32.93
C TYR A 277 15.25 0.25 34.32
N LYS A 278 14.21 0.48 35.13
CA LYS A 278 13.98 -0.25 36.37
C LYS A 278 12.71 -1.08 36.17
N GLU A 279 12.90 -2.38 36.02
CA GLU A 279 11.93 -3.42 36.37
C GLU A 279 11.76 -3.40 37.88
N ASP A 280 10.52 -3.40 38.35
CA ASP A 280 10.04 -3.62 39.73
C ASP A 280 8.49 -3.69 39.56
N ASP A 281 7.73 -4.71 39.94
CA ASP A 281 7.95 -5.63 41.05
C ASP A 281 7.37 -7.05 40.83
N PHE A 282 8.25 -8.01 41.12
CA PHE A 282 8.12 -9.20 41.97
C PHE A 282 6.75 -9.86 42.17
N ALA A 283 6.65 -11.08 41.63
CA ALA A 283 5.93 -12.17 42.27
C ALA A 283 6.86 -12.90 43.26
N THR A 284 6.39 -13.16 44.48
CA THR A 284 7.02 -14.10 45.42
C THR A 284 5.97 -15.08 45.95
N VAL A 285 6.26 -16.37 45.81
CA VAL A 285 5.40 -17.53 46.15
C VAL A 285 5.99 -18.28 47.34
N TRP A 286 5.19 -18.54 48.38
CA TRP A 286 5.40 -19.50 49.48
C TRP A 286 4.00 -19.87 50.03
N ASP A 287 3.42 -21.07 50.04
CA ASP A 287 3.80 -22.46 49.74
C ASP A 287 2.66 -23.13 48.94
N GLY A 288 2.49 -22.74 47.66
CA GLY A 288 1.33 -23.15 46.86
C GLY A 288 0.05 -22.40 47.27
N ILE A 289 -0.52 -21.66 46.33
CA ILE A 289 -1.64 -20.71 46.50
C ILE A 289 -1.20 -19.37 47.11
N ILE A 290 -1.17 -18.33 46.27
CA ILE A 290 -1.44 -16.96 46.71
C ILE A 290 -2.41 -16.29 45.74
N ILE A 291 -3.56 -15.95 46.30
CA ILE A 291 -4.64 -15.12 45.78
C ILE A 291 -4.18 -13.66 45.86
N VAL A 292 -4.40 -12.85 44.82
CA VAL A 292 -4.38 -11.39 44.98
C VAL A 292 -5.68 -10.79 44.49
N GLN A 293 -6.35 -10.23 45.49
CA GLN A 293 -7.62 -9.53 45.51
C GLN A 293 -7.45 -8.05 45.13
N VAL A 294 -8.49 -7.50 44.49
CA VAL A 294 -9.18 -6.23 44.87
C VAL A 294 -8.38 -4.94 44.56
N THR A 295 -8.95 -3.81 44.14
CA THR A 295 -10.11 -3.04 44.63
C THR A 295 -10.57 -2.08 43.53
#